data_AF-A0A2N0T7C5-F1
#
_entry.id   AF-A0A2N0T7C5-F1
#
_cell.length_a   1.000
_cell.length_b   1.000
_cell.length_c   1.000
_cell.angle_alpha   90.00
_cell.angle_beta   90.00
_cell.angle_gamma   90.00
#
_symmetry.space_group_name_H-M   'P 1'
#
loop_
_entity.id
_entity.type
_entity.pdbx_description
1 polymer ?
#
loop_
_entity_poly.entity_id
_entity_poly.type
_entity_poly.pdbx_seq_one_letter_code
_entity_poly.pdbx_strand_id
1 'polypeptide(L)'
;MSYTLEDFKADHDLDQKTIDERKEQLLEEMRLYELKEARKQQDVTQKQLAERMGVSQKRVSSLESGDVDKTEIRTLRRYLDAIGGRLQVNAIMPDGRTLQLV
;
A
#
# COMPACT_ATOMS: atom_id res chain seq x y z
N MET A 1 -10.68 37.38 0.79
CA MET A 1 -9.31 36.83 0.80
C MET A 1 -9.44 35.33 0.89
N SER A 2 -8.94 34.56 -0.08
CA SER A 2 -8.95 33.10 -0.02
C SER A 2 -7.76 32.63 0.80
N TYR A 3 -8.02 31.90 1.88
CA TYR A 3 -6.97 31.27 2.66
C TYR A 3 -6.32 30.17 1.82
N THR A 4 -5.03 30.31 1.54
CA THR A 4 -4.31 29.38 0.65
C THR A 4 -3.64 28.26 1.44
N LEU A 5 -3.26 27.19 0.73
CA LEU A 5 -2.45 26.10 1.30
C LEU A 5 -1.10 26.60 1.83
N GLU A 6 -0.58 27.71 1.28
CA GLU A 6 0.66 28.34 1.73
C GLU A 6 0.43 29.09 3.06
N ASP A 7 -0.69 29.80 3.21
CA ASP A 7 -1.07 30.46 4.46
C ASP A 7 -1.28 29.44 5.60
N PHE A 8 -1.92 28.30 5.32
CA PHE A 8 -2.12 27.22 6.29
C PHE A 8 -0.81 26.58 6.76
N LYS A 9 0.13 26.32 5.85
CA LYS A 9 1.43 25.75 6.22
C LYS A 9 2.25 26.70 7.08
N ALA A 10 2.18 28.00 6.79
CA ALA A 10 2.88 29.04 7.54
C ALA A 10 2.29 29.23 8.96
N ASP A 11 0.96 29.22 9.10
CA ASP A 11 0.28 29.38 10.39
C ASP A 11 0.46 28.20 11.35
N HIS A 12 0.67 26.98 10.82
CA HIS A 12 0.70 25.74 11.60
C HIS A 12 2.09 25.13 11.81
N ASP A 13 3.18 25.82 11.42
CA ASP A 13 4.58 25.35 11.53
C ASP A 13 4.75 23.89 11.06
N LEU A 14 4.08 23.56 9.95
CA LEU A 14 4.08 22.19 9.43
C LEU A 14 5.39 21.95 8.67
N ASP A 15 6.36 21.38 9.36
CA ASP A 15 7.60 20.89 8.75
C ASP A 15 7.28 19.93 7.60
N GLN A 16 7.79 20.24 6.41
CA GLN A 16 7.54 19.48 5.19
C GLN A 16 7.94 18.01 5.36
N LYS A 17 8.99 17.73 6.15
CA LYS A 17 9.39 16.37 6.50
C LYS A 17 8.32 15.64 7.33
N THR A 18 7.72 16.31 8.30
CA THR A 18 6.63 15.75 9.12
C THR A 18 5.37 15.51 8.27
N ILE A 19 5.07 16.40 7.33
CA ILE A 19 3.98 16.21 6.36
C ILE A 19 4.23 14.97 5.50
N ASP A 20 5.46 14.82 4.99
CA ASP A 20 5.81 13.73 4.08
C ASP A 20 5.79 12.37 4.81
N GLU A 21 6.33 12.28 6.03
CA GLU A 21 6.26 11.07 6.86
C GLU A 21 4.80 10.68 7.19
N ARG A 22 3.96 11.66 7.56
CA ARG A 22 2.53 11.43 7.82
C ARG A 22 1.77 11.00 6.57
N LYS A 23 2.12 11.58 5.42
CA LYS A 23 1.52 11.22 4.14
C LYS A 23 1.90 9.79 3.74
N GLU A 24 3.15 9.39 3.96
CA GLU A 24 3.62 8.04 3.67
C GLU A 24 2.89 7.00 4.54
N GLN A 25 2.73 7.27 5.84
CA GLN A 25 1.94 6.43 6.75
C GLN A 25 0.48 6.27 6.29
N LEU A 26 -0.18 7.38 5.92
CA LEU A 26 -1.56 7.35 5.43
C LEU A 26 -1.69 6.53 4.13
N LEU A 27 -0.74 6.68 3.21
CA LEU A 27 -0.72 5.92 1.95
C LEU A 27 -0.48 4.42 2.19
N GLU A 28 0.33 4.06 3.18
CA GLU A 28 0.56 2.67 3.57
C GLU A 28 -0.71 2.05 4.17
N GLU A 29 -1.35 2.74 5.12
CA GLU A 29 -2.63 2.32 5.72
C GLU A 29 -3.72 2.11 4.66
N MET A 30 -3.83 3.04 3.71
CA MET A 30 -4.77 2.91 2.58
C MET A 30 -4.47 1.68 1.71
N ARG A 31 -3.21 1.43 1.37
CA ARG A 31 -2.81 0.29 0.52
C ARG A 31 -3.12 -1.05 1.17
N LEU A 32 -2.94 -1.15 2.49
CA LEU A 32 -3.24 -2.36 3.26
C LEU A 32 -4.74 -2.62 3.36
N TYR A 33 -5.51 -1.55 3.57
CA TYR A 33 -6.96 -1.59 3.50
C TYR A 33 -7.43 -2.09 2.13
N GLU A 34 -6.88 -1.55 1.03
CA GLU A 34 -7.20 -1.98 -0.33
C GLU A 34 -6.93 -3.46 -0.58
N LEU A 35 -5.79 -4.01 -0.12
CA LEU A 35 -5.49 -5.45 -0.26
C LEU A 35 -6.51 -6.32 0.47
N LYS A 36 -6.86 -5.94 1.70
CA LYS A 36 -7.84 -6.65 2.52
C LYS A 36 -9.23 -6.62 1.87
N GLU A 37 -9.64 -5.47 1.34
CA GLU A 37 -10.91 -5.33 0.65
C GLU A 37 -10.92 -6.11 -0.68
N ALA A 38 -9.83 -6.07 -1.45
CA ALA A 38 -9.69 -6.88 -2.67
C ALA A 38 -9.84 -8.37 -2.38
N ARG A 39 -9.23 -8.88 -1.30
CA ARG A 39 -9.43 -10.28 -0.89
C ARG A 39 -10.88 -10.58 -0.55
N LYS A 40 -11.55 -9.71 0.21
CA LYS A 40 -12.96 -9.89 0.60
C LYS A 40 -13.89 -9.88 -0.63
N GLN A 41 -13.64 -9.00 -1.60
CA GLN A 41 -14.41 -8.92 -2.85
C GLN A 41 -14.32 -10.21 -3.68
N GLN A 42 -13.31 -11.05 -3.43
CA GLN A 42 -13.12 -12.34 -4.08
C GLN A 42 -13.62 -13.52 -3.21
N ASP A 43 -14.31 -13.23 -2.10
CA ASP A 43 -14.83 -14.21 -1.14
C ASP A 43 -13.77 -15.18 -0.58
N VAL A 44 -12.50 -14.73 -0.52
CA VAL A 44 -11.38 -15.52 -0.02
C VAL A 44 -11.12 -15.20 1.45
N THR A 45 -11.07 -16.20 2.33
CA THR A 45 -10.65 -16.02 3.73
C THR A 45 -9.13 -15.89 3.86
N GLN A 46 -8.63 -15.30 4.96
CA GLN A 46 -7.17 -15.28 5.21
C GLN A 46 -6.56 -16.68 5.28
N LYS A 47 -7.31 -17.69 5.76
CA LYS A 47 -6.87 -19.09 5.80
C LYS A 47 -6.71 -19.66 4.39
N GLN A 48 -7.72 -19.50 3.54
CA GLN A 48 -7.66 -19.95 2.15
C GLN A 48 -6.55 -19.23 1.38
N LEU A 49 -6.37 -17.94 1.62
CA LEU A 49 -5.28 -17.19 1.01
C LEU A 49 -3.91 -17.71 1.46
N ALA A 50 -3.74 -17.98 2.76
CA ALA A 50 -2.51 -18.55 3.30
C ALA A 50 -2.20 -19.92 2.69
N GLU A 51 -3.21 -20.78 2.51
CA GLU A 51 -3.09 -22.07 1.82
C GLU A 51 -2.64 -21.89 0.36
N ARG A 52 -3.30 -21.01 -0.41
CA ARG A 52 -2.91 -20.69 -1.80
C ARG A 52 -1.50 -20.14 -1.91
N MET A 53 -1.10 -19.34 -0.92
CA MET A 53 0.24 -18.76 -0.83
C MET A 53 1.27 -19.68 -0.18
N GLY A 54 0.91 -20.87 0.32
CA GLY A 54 1.85 -21.74 1.04
C GLY A 54 2.56 -21.05 2.21
N VAL A 55 1.86 -20.19 2.95
CA VAL A 55 2.36 -19.49 4.16
C VAL A 55 1.40 -19.69 5.33
N SER A 56 1.77 -19.21 6.52
CA SER A 56 0.85 -19.25 7.68
C SER A 56 -0.24 -18.18 7.57
N GLN A 57 -1.41 -18.43 8.16
CA GLN A 57 -2.47 -17.43 8.27
C GLN A 57 -2.02 -16.21 9.10
N LYS A 58 -1.15 -16.41 10.10
CA LYS A 58 -0.48 -15.31 10.82
C LYS A 58 0.30 -14.39 9.86
N ARG A 59 1.01 -14.95 8.88
CA ARG A 59 1.76 -14.16 7.88
C ARG A 59 0.83 -13.32 7.01
N VAL A 60 -0.32 -13.85 6.60
CA VAL A 60 -1.36 -13.10 5.87
C VAL A 60 -1.96 -12.00 6.74
N SER A 61 -2.24 -12.29 8.01
CA SER A 61 -2.76 -11.29 8.95
C SER A 61 -1.79 -10.14 9.19
N SER A 62 -0.50 -10.44 9.43
CA SER A 62 0.53 -9.40 9.58
C SER A 62 0.68 -8.55 8.32
N LEU A 63 0.56 -9.19 7.15
CA LEU A 63 0.60 -8.48 5.87
C LEU A 63 -0.57 -7.52 5.71
N GLU A 64 -1.78 -7.90 6.11
CA GLU A 64 -2.98 -7.04 6.02
C GLU A 64 -3.07 -6.00 7.14
N SER A 65 -2.28 -6.12 8.21
CA SER A 65 -2.32 -5.21 9.36
C SER A 65 -1.20 -4.17 9.38
N GLY A 66 -0.35 -4.13 8.36
CA GLY A 66 0.69 -3.09 8.21
C GLY A 66 1.96 -3.28 9.03
N ASP A 67 2.20 -4.49 9.55
CA ASP A 67 3.46 -4.81 10.23
C ASP A 67 4.57 -5.16 9.22
N VAL A 68 4.71 -4.31 8.19
CA VAL A 68 5.39 -4.69 6.95
C VAL A 68 6.13 -3.54 6.25
N ASP A 69 6.98 -2.85 7.01
CA ASP A 69 8.08 -2.00 6.51
C ASP A 69 8.99 -2.70 5.45
N LYS A 70 8.81 -4.02 5.22
CA LYS A 70 9.61 -4.85 4.31
C LYS A 70 8.76 -5.86 3.53
N THR A 71 7.59 -5.50 3.01
CA THR A 71 6.89 -6.41 2.08
C THR A 71 7.64 -6.47 0.75
N GLU A 72 8.26 -7.61 0.46
CA GLU A 72 8.87 -7.84 -0.85
C GLU A 72 7.81 -7.82 -1.97
N ILE A 73 8.15 -7.23 -3.13
CA ILE A 73 7.33 -7.24 -4.36
C ILE A 73 6.86 -8.67 -4.70
N ARG A 74 7.72 -9.67 -4.46
CA ARG A 74 7.38 -11.09 -4.63
C ARG A 74 6.19 -11.52 -3.76
N THR A 75 6.11 -11.04 -2.53
CA THR A 75 5.01 -11.37 -1.61
C THR A 75 3.70 -10.74 -2.07
N LEU A 76 3.72 -9.47 -2.47
CA LEU A 76 2.54 -8.79 -3.03
C LEU A 76 2.03 -9.47 -4.31
N ARG A 77 2.94 -9.88 -5.19
CA ARG A 77 2.58 -10.63 -6.40
C ARG A 77 1.84 -11.92 -6.06
N ARG A 78 2.41 -12.74 -5.18
CA ARG A 78 1.77 -13.99 -4.73
C ARG A 78 0.43 -13.78 -4.05
N TYR A 79 0.28 -12.70 -3.29
CA TYR A 79 -0.98 -12.32 -2.66
C TYR A 79 -2.04 -12.03 -3.73
N LEU A 80 -1.73 -11.13 -4.66
CA LEU A 80 -2.65 -10.73 -5.72
C LEU A 80 -3.00 -11.91 -6.64
N ASP A 81 -2.01 -12.70 -7.07
CA ASP A 81 -2.24 -13.89 -7.88
C ASP A 81 -3.18 -14.88 -7.17
N ALA A 82 -3.01 -15.07 -5.86
CA ALA A 82 -3.83 -15.98 -5.07
C ALA A 82 -5.28 -15.50 -4.87
N ILE A 83 -5.57 -14.22 -5.09
CA ILE A 83 -6.94 -13.70 -5.14
C ILE A 83 -7.42 -13.41 -6.58
N GLY A 84 -6.66 -13.84 -7.61
CA GLY A 84 -7.03 -13.64 -9.02
C GLY A 84 -6.73 -12.23 -9.57
N GLY A 85 -6.02 -11.41 -8.80
CA GLY A 85 -5.49 -10.11 -9.23
C GLY A 85 -4.15 -10.24 -9.95
N ARG A 86 -3.64 -9.10 -10.45
CA ARG A 86 -2.31 -8.99 -11.04
C ARG A 86 -1.58 -7.78 -10.47
N LEU A 87 -0.33 -7.96 -10.09
CA LEU A 87 0.52 -6.85 -9.64
C LEU A 87 1.14 -6.13 -10.83
N GLN A 88 0.88 -4.83 -10.96
CA GLN A 88 1.63 -3.94 -11.85
C GLN A 88 2.51 -3.02 -11.02
N VAL A 89 3.80 -2.93 -11.35
CA VAL A 89 4.74 -2.01 -10.69
C VAL A 89 5.24 -1.01 -11.72
N ASN A 90 5.07 0.26 -11.41
CA ASN A 90 5.47 1.37 -12.27
C ASN A 90 6.53 2.21 -11.55
N ALA A 91 7.59 2.60 -12.27
CA ALA A 91 8.54 3.61 -11.83
C ALA A 91 8.26 4.91 -12.58
N ILE A 92 8.24 6.03 -11.86
CA ILE A 92 8.09 7.37 -12.44
C ILE A 92 9.47 8.01 -12.47
N MET A 93 9.92 8.38 -13.67
CA MET A 93 11.20 9.04 -13.90
C MET A 93 11.08 10.54 -13.62
N PRO A 94 12.19 11.25 -13.31
CA PRO A 94 12.16 12.70 -13.08
C PRO A 94 11.63 13.52 -14.26
N ASP A 95 11.69 12.97 -15.48
CA ASP A 95 11.16 13.58 -16.70
C ASP A 95 9.68 13.26 -16.97
N GLY A 96 9.00 12.63 -16.01
CA GLY A 96 7.59 12.27 -16.08
C GLY A 96 7.29 10.97 -16.83
N ARG A 97 8.30 10.31 -17.43
CA ARG A 97 8.07 9.00 -18.07
C ARG A 97 7.73 7.94 -17.02
N THR A 98 6.81 7.05 -17.36
CA THR A 98 6.48 5.88 -16.55
C THR A 98 7.08 4.62 -17.16
N LEU A 99 7.83 3.85 -16.37
CA LEU A 99 8.39 2.56 -16.75
C LEU A 99 7.62 1.45 -16.05
N GLN A 100 7.02 0.55 -16.82
CA GLN A 100 6.41 -0.66 -16.28
C GLN A 100 7.51 -1.69 -15.99
N LEU A 101 7.63 -2.11 -14.74
CA LEU A 101 8.66 -3.05 -14.27
C LEU A 101 8.16 -4.51 -14.24
N VAL A 102 6.84 -4.72 -14.21
CA VAL A 102 6.20 -6.04 -14.28
C VAL A 102 4.85 -5.99 -14.98
#